data_AF-A0A0F9KGJ1-F1
#
_entry.id   AF-A0A0F9KGJ1-F1
#
_cell.length_a   1.000
_cell.length_b   1.000
_cell.length_c   1.000
_cell.angle_alpha   90.00
_cell.angle_beta   90.00
_cell.angle_gamma   90.00
#
_symmetry.space_group_name_H-M   'P 1'
#
loop_
_entity.id
_entity.type
_entity.pdbx_description
1 polymer ?
#
loop_
_entity_poly.entity_id
_entity_poly.type
_entity_poly.pdbx_seq_one_letter_code
_entity_poly.pdbx_strand_id
1 'polypeptide(L)'
;METQEIVKELNNIRELMTQEKFADAIVLIEKLKEKDKTSDFDYTYTHQLYQLDSNARSLYNQQIILKHIKEISLNQNSITFRDLNDMLKSNNELNLSEDILRREIEILILRNQLKCKLEGETINF
;
A
#
# COMPACT_ATOMS: atom_id res chain seq x y z
N MET A 1 18.98 21.64 -2.77
CA MET A 1 17.80 21.39 -3.63
C MET A 1 16.90 22.59 -3.49
N GLU A 2 16.43 23.17 -4.58
CA GLU A 2 15.54 24.33 -4.48
C GLU A 2 14.15 23.86 -4.03
N THR A 3 13.48 24.63 -3.18
CA THR A 3 12.13 24.32 -2.65
C THR A 3 11.14 23.93 -3.76
N GLN A 4 11.26 24.56 -4.93
CA GLN A 4 10.42 24.28 -6.10
C GLN A 4 10.62 22.86 -6.65
N GLU A 5 11.85 22.33 -6.60
CA GLU A 5 12.14 20.96 -7.04
C GLU A 5 11.48 19.94 -6.10
N ILE A 6 11.52 20.18 -4.78
CA ILE A 6 10.90 19.30 -3.79
C ILE A 6 9.38 19.23 -4.02
N VAL A 7 8.75 20.41 -4.16
CA VAL A 7 7.31 20.51 -4.38
C VAL A 7 6.89 19.81 -5.68
N LYS A 8 7.69 19.95 -6.74
CA LYS A 8 7.43 19.27 -8.01
C LYS A 8 7.48 17.75 -7.84
N GLU A 9 8.48 17.20 -7.15
CA GLU A 9 8.57 15.76 -6.92
C GLU A 9 7.43 15.23 -6.04
N LEU A 10 7.04 15.96 -4.99
CA LEU A 10 5.87 15.62 -4.17
C LEU A 10 4.58 15.59 -5.00
N ASN A 11 4.42 16.50 -5.96
CA ASN A 11 3.27 16.50 -6.86
C ASN A 11 3.31 15.35 -7.87
N ASN A 12 4.49 15.01 -8.41
CA ASN A 12 4.67 13.85 -9.28
C ASN A 12 4.26 12.56 -8.55
N ILE A 13 4.65 12.40 -7.28
CA ILE A 13 4.24 11.26 -6.45
C ILE A 13 2.70 11.19 -6.33
N ARG A 14 2.04 12.32 -6.04
CA ARG A 14 0.58 12.39 -5.94
C ARG A 14 -0.12 12.05 -7.25
N GLU A 15 0.43 12.49 -8.38
CA GLU A 15 -0.09 12.18 -9.70
C GLU A 15 0.01 10.68 -10.00
N LEU A 16 1.18 10.06 -9.75
CA LEU A 16 1.36 8.62 -9.89
C LEU A 16 0.36 7.83 -9.03
N MET A 17 0.14 8.24 -7.79
CA MET A 17 -0.86 7.63 -6.91
C MET A 17 -2.28 7.77 -7.44
N THR A 18 -2.63 8.92 -8.03
CA THR A 18 -3.95 9.15 -8.64
C THR A 18 -4.16 8.25 -9.87
N GLN A 19 -3.08 7.94 -10.59
CA GLN A 19 -3.08 7.00 -11.72
C GLN A 19 -2.94 5.53 -11.29
N GLU A 20 -3.02 5.23 -9.98
CA GLU A 20 -2.82 3.90 -9.40
C GLU A 20 -1.45 3.27 -9.69
N LYS A 21 -0.45 4.08 -10.06
CA LYS A 21 0.94 3.66 -10.30
C LYS A 21 1.74 3.65 -9.00
N PHE A 22 1.29 2.87 -8.02
CA PHE A 22 1.85 2.91 -6.67
C PHE A 22 3.30 2.43 -6.59
N ALA A 23 3.70 1.43 -7.37
CA ALA A 23 5.09 0.97 -7.43
C ALA A 23 6.04 2.08 -7.90
N ASP A 24 5.67 2.79 -8.96
CA ASP A 24 6.44 3.94 -9.48
C ASP A 24 6.50 5.07 -8.45
N ALA A 25 5.39 5.34 -7.76
CA ALA A 25 5.33 6.33 -6.68
C ALA A 25 6.30 5.96 -5.55
N ILE A 26 6.35 4.70 -5.12
CA ILE A 26 7.26 4.21 -4.07
C ILE A 26 8.71 4.39 -4.50
N VAL A 27 9.06 4.07 -5.76
CA VAL A 27 10.43 4.29 -6.27
C VAL A 27 10.83 5.77 -6.20
N LEU A 28 9.90 6.68 -6.52
CA LEU A 28 10.17 8.12 -6.46
C LEU A 28 10.29 8.62 -5.01
N ILE A 29 9.46 8.10 -4.11
CA ILE A 29 9.51 8.36 -2.67
C ILE A 29 10.87 7.97 -2.09
N GLU A 30 11.37 6.76 -2.39
CA GLU A 30 12.67 6.29 -1.88
C GLU A 30 13.82 7.19 -2.37
N LYS A 31 13.80 7.59 -3.65
CA LYS A 31 14.77 8.56 -4.18
C LYS A 31 14.70 9.89 -3.43
N LEU A 32 13.50 10.36 -3.09
CA LEU A 32 13.32 11.63 -2.38
C LEU A 32 13.74 11.53 -0.90
N LYS A 33 13.54 10.38 -0.26
CA LYS A 33 14.02 10.08 1.10
C LYS A 33 15.55 10.03 1.19
N GLU A 34 16.23 9.46 0.21
CA GLU A 34 17.70 9.50 0.17
C GLU A 34 18.24 10.93 0.04
N LYS A 35 17.52 11.79 -0.69
CA LYS A 35 17.85 13.23 -0.75
C LYS A 35 17.58 13.95 0.58
N ASP A 36 16.47 13.63 1.26
CA ASP A 36 16.13 14.16 2.60
C ASP A 36 17.19 13.81 3.66
N LYS A 37 17.80 12.61 3.59
CA LYS A 37 18.91 12.24 4.49
C LYS A 37 20.18 13.08 4.31
N THR A 38 20.36 13.65 3.12
CA THR A 38 21.59 14.36 2.72
C THR A 38 21.38 15.87 2.57
N SER A 39 20.15 16.34 2.70
CA SER A 39 19.73 17.73 2.48
C SER A 39 18.83 18.18 3.62
N ASP A 40 18.91 19.44 4.02
CA ASP A 40 18.08 19.99 5.09
C ASP A 40 16.69 20.36 4.53
N PHE A 41 15.82 19.36 4.37
CA PHE A 41 14.43 19.61 3.95
C PHE A 41 13.69 20.37 5.06
N ASP A 42 12.80 21.27 4.66
CA ASP A 42 11.83 21.83 5.60
C ASP A 42 10.98 20.70 6.18
N TYR A 43 10.77 20.72 7.50
CA TYR A 43 9.97 19.74 8.24
C TYR A 43 8.62 19.44 7.58
N THR A 44 7.99 20.47 6.99
CA THR A 44 6.71 20.34 6.28
C THR A 44 6.81 19.38 5.10
N TYR A 45 7.89 19.46 4.32
CA TYR A 45 8.08 18.60 3.15
C TYR A 45 8.50 17.19 3.56
N THR A 46 9.34 17.06 4.57
CA THR A 46 9.67 15.76 5.18
C THR A 46 8.39 15.09 5.66
N HIS A 47 7.55 15.76 6.45
CA HIS A 47 6.29 15.20 6.93
C HIS A 47 5.36 14.79 5.77
N GLN A 48 5.20 15.62 4.74
CA GLN A 48 4.42 15.26 3.55
C GLN A 48 4.97 14.03 2.82
N LEU A 49 6.29 13.90 2.69
CA LEU A 49 6.94 12.75 2.07
C LEU A 49 6.64 11.46 2.82
N TYR A 50 6.76 11.46 4.15
CA TYR A 50 6.45 10.27 4.96
C TYR A 50 4.95 9.91 4.95
N GLN A 51 4.05 10.90 4.86
CA GLN A 51 2.63 10.64 4.64
C GLN A 51 2.37 9.98 3.28
N LEU A 52 2.98 10.50 2.21
CA LEU A 52 2.86 9.91 0.88
C LEU A 52 3.42 8.49 0.82
N ASP A 53 4.55 8.25 1.50
CA ASP A 53 5.13 6.91 1.63
C ASP A 53 4.17 5.91 2.27
N SER A 54 3.63 6.27 3.45
CA SER A 54 2.68 5.42 4.16
C SER A 54 1.45 5.11 3.31
N ASN A 55 0.90 6.13 2.64
CA ASN A 55 -0.25 5.97 1.77
C ASN A 55 0.05 5.11 0.54
N ALA A 56 1.19 5.34 -0.14
CA ALA A 56 1.56 4.64 -1.36
C ALA A 56 1.78 3.15 -1.09
N ARG A 57 2.46 2.82 0.02
CA ARG A 57 2.69 1.43 0.44
C ARG A 57 1.38 0.73 0.82
N SER A 58 0.52 1.39 1.59
CA SER A 58 -0.80 0.85 1.94
C SER A 58 -1.65 0.58 0.68
N LEU A 59 -1.72 1.53 -0.26
CA LEU A 59 -2.46 1.36 -1.51
C LEU A 59 -1.87 0.27 -2.42
N TYR A 60 -0.55 0.19 -2.53
CA TYR A 60 0.12 -0.89 -3.26
C TYR A 60 -0.22 -2.27 -2.68
N ASN A 61 -0.14 -2.41 -1.35
CA ASN A 61 -0.50 -3.65 -0.67
C ASN A 61 -1.97 -4.01 -0.92
N GLN A 62 -2.87 -3.03 -0.76
CA GLN A 62 -4.30 -3.20 -0.98
C GLN A 62 -4.63 -3.63 -2.42
N GLN A 63 -3.94 -3.08 -3.42
CA GLN A 63 -4.12 -3.47 -4.82
C GLN A 63 -3.81 -4.94 -5.04
N ILE A 64 -2.70 -5.43 -4.49
CA ILE A 64 -2.30 -6.84 -4.60
C ILE A 64 -3.27 -7.74 -3.83
N ILE A 65 -3.56 -7.40 -2.57
CA ILE A 65 -4.48 -8.16 -1.72
C ILE A 65 -5.85 -8.30 -2.39
N LEU A 66 -6.38 -7.20 -2.93
CA LEU A 66 -7.69 -7.19 -3.59
C LEU A 66 -7.71 -8.08 -4.83
N LYS A 67 -6.63 -8.10 -5.62
CA LYS A 67 -6.47 -8.99 -6.77
C LYS A 67 -6.58 -10.46 -6.34
N HIS A 68 -5.81 -10.87 -5.33
CA HIS A 68 -5.82 -12.24 -4.82
C HIS A 68 -7.17 -12.63 -4.25
N ILE A 69 -7.76 -11.80 -3.40
CA ILE A 69 -9.06 -12.08 -2.79
C ILE A 69 -10.13 -12.25 -3.88
N LYS A 70 -10.13 -11.41 -4.92
CA LYS A 70 -11.06 -11.56 -6.05
C LYS A 70 -10.87 -12.90 -6.75
N GLU A 71 -9.63 -13.29 -7.06
CA GLU A 71 -9.33 -14.57 -7.71
C GLU A 71 -9.75 -15.78 -6.87
N ILE A 72 -9.49 -15.73 -5.56
CA ILE A 72 -9.85 -16.80 -4.61
C ILE A 72 -11.37 -16.92 -4.49
N SER A 73 -12.08 -15.78 -4.38
CA SER A 73 -13.54 -15.74 -4.22
C SER A 73 -14.33 -16.34 -5.39
N LEU A 74 -13.69 -16.55 -6.55
CA LEU A 74 -14.30 -17.24 -7.68
C LEU A 74 -14.47 -18.74 -7.44
N ASN A 75 -13.63 -19.34 -6.57
CA ASN A 75 -13.55 -20.79 -6.40
C ASN A 75 -13.77 -21.24 -4.96
N GLN A 76 -13.68 -20.32 -4.00
CA GLN A 76 -13.78 -20.59 -2.57
C GLN A 76 -14.72 -19.57 -1.93
N ASN A 77 -15.41 -19.98 -0.86
CA ASN A 77 -16.29 -19.08 -0.10
C ASN A 77 -15.55 -18.37 1.05
N SER A 78 -14.36 -18.85 1.40
CA SER A 78 -13.57 -18.29 2.49
C SER A 78 -12.10 -18.63 2.37
N ILE A 79 -11.26 -17.87 3.09
CA ILE A 79 -9.82 -18.13 3.26
C ILE A 79 -9.37 -17.67 4.65
N THR A 80 -8.35 -18.30 5.23
CA THR A 80 -7.73 -17.80 6.46
C THR A 80 -6.70 -16.70 6.18
N PHE A 81 -6.45 -15.80 7.13
CA PHE A 81 -5.38 -14.79 6.98
C PHE A 81 -4.01 -15.43 6.76
N ARG A 82 -3.74 -16.54 7.44
CA ARG A 82 -2.52 -17.33 7.27
C ARG A 82 -2.35 -17.83 5.84
N ASP A 83 -3.36 -18.50 5.29
CA ASP A 83 -3.27 -19.06 3.94
C ASP A 83 -3.10 -17.94 2.90
N LEU A 84 -3.84 -16.83 3.06
CA LEU A 84 -3.68 -15.66 2.20
C LEU A 84 -2.25 -15.11 2.27
N ASN A 85 -1.67 -14.97 3.47
CA ASN A 85 -0.31 -14.48 3.64
C ASN A 85 0.73 -15.43 3.02
N ASP A 86 0.56 -16.74 3.19
CA ASP A 86 1.44 -17.76 2.61
C ASP A 86 1.38 -17.73 1.07
N MET A 87 0.20 -17.51 0.47
CA MET A 87 0.05 -17.31 -0.97
C MET A 87 0.78 -16.04 -1.45
N LEU A 88 0.57 -14.91 -0.76
CA LEU A 88 1.20 -13.63 -1.09
C LEU A 88 2.74 -13.70 -1.03
N LYS A 89 3.29 -14.41 -0.03
CA LYS A 89 4.73 -14.64 0.11
C LYS A 89 5.27 -15.57 -0.96
N SER A 90 4.56 -16.67 -1.25
CA SER A 90 5.00 -17.67 -2.23
C SER A 90 5.14 -17.08 -3.64
N ASN A 91 4.33 -16.08 -3.96
CA ASN A 91 4.40 -15.35 -5.22
C ASN A 91 5.43 -14.19 -5.22
N ASN A 92 6.17 -13.99 -4.13
CA ASN A 92 7.04 -12.83 -3.91
C ASN A 92 6.32 -11.47 -4.11
N GLU A 93 5.01 -11.41 -3.91
CA GLU A 93 4.23 -10.20 -4.14
C GLU A 93 4.19 -9.32 -2.88
N LEU A 94 3.99 -9.93 -1.71
CA LEU A 94 3.99 -9.24 -0.42
C LEU A 94 4.53 -10.12 0.71
N ASN A 95 5.25 -9.49 1.63
CA ASN A 95 5.66 -10.10 2.89
C ASN A 95 5.21 -9.21 4.05
N LEU A 96 3.97 -9.43 4.50
CA LEU A 96 3.35 -8.65 5.57
C LEU A 96 3.21 -9.50 6.83
N SER A 97 3.28 -8.85 7.98
CA SER A 97 2.79 -9.45 9.21
C SER A 97 1.26 -9.54 9.17
N GLU A 98 0.71 -10.49 9.93
CA GLU A 98 -0.73 -10.79 9.91
C GLU A 98 -1.59 -9.61 10.37
N ASP A 99 -1.12 -8.84 11.34
CA ASP A 99 -1.75 -7.60 11.81
C ASP A 99 -1.82 -6.53 10.70
N ILE A 100 -0.75 -6.39 9.90
CA ILE A 100 -0.75 -5.46 8.77
C ILE A 100 -1.71 -5.96 7.69
N LEU A 101 -1.64 -7.24 7.31
CA LEU A 101 -2.54 -7.83 6.31
C LEU A 101 -4.02 -7.62 6.68
N ARG A 102 -4.36 -7.93 7.94
CA ARG A 102 -5.71 -7.73 8.48
C ARG A 102 -6.14 -6.27 8.40
N ARG A 103 -5.28 -5.34 8.83
CA ARG A 103 -5.57 -3.91 8.76
C ARG A 103 -5.82 -3.44 7.32
N GLU A 104 -5.00 -3.88 6.36
CA GLU A 104 -5.20 -3.50 4.94
C GLU A 104 -6.53 -4.02 4.39
N ILE A 105 -6.95 -5.23 4.79
CA ILE A 105 -8.25 -5.81 4.41
C ILE A 105 -9.40 -5.05 5.07
N GLU A 106 -9.29 -4.70 6.34
CA GLU A 106 -10.28 -3.87 7.04
C GLU A 106 -10.45 -2.51 6.36
N ILE A 107 -9.36 -1.88 5.91
CA ILE A 107 -9.42 -0.63 5.14
C ILE A 107 -10.14 -0.83 3.81
N LEU A 108 -9.88 -1.91 3.08
CA LEU A 108 -10.59 -2.24 1.84
C LEU A 108 -12.10 -2.40 2.06
N ILE A 109 -12.52 -3.02 3.16
CA ILE A 109 -13.92 -3.18 3.55
C ILE A 109 -14.54 -1.82 3.89
N LEU A 110 -13.87 -1.02 4.71
CA LEU A 110 -14.34 0.31 5.12
C LEU A 110 -14.50 1.27 3.92
N ARG A 111 -13.64 1.11 2.90
CA ARG A 111 -13.71 1.85 1.63
C ARG A 111 -14.73 1.26 0.64
N ASN A 112 -15.44 0.20 1.02
CA ASN A 112 -16.39 -0.52 0.17
C ASN A 112 -15.76 -1.06 -1.12
N GLN A 113 -14.44 -1.32 -1.11
CA GLN A 113 -13.69 -1.91 -2.23
C GLN A 113 -13.67 -3.43 -2.17
N LEU A 114 -13.84 -4.00 -0.96
CA LEU A 114 -13.97 -5.42 -0.73
C LEU A 114 -15.27 -5.72 0.03
N LYS A 115 -16.08 -6.62 -0.52
CA LYS A 115 -17.30 -7.11 0.12
C LYS A 115 -16.99 -8.48 0.70
N CYS A 116 -16.71 -8.53 2.00
CA CYS A 116 -16.48 -9.76 2.74
C CYS A 116 -16.82 -9.54 4.22
N LYS A 117 -16.90 -10.62 4.99
CA LYS A 117 -17.07 -10.61 6.44
C LYS A 117 -15.87 -11.24 7.12
N LEU A 118 -15.30 -10.55 8.10
CA LEU A 118 -14.21 -11.08 8.92
C LEU A 118 -14.79 -11.82 10.13
N GLU A 119 -14.43 -13.09 10.30
CA GLU A 119 -14.86 -13.94 11.42
C GLU A 119 -13.64 -14.65 12.03
N GLY A 120 -13.14 -14.11 13.15
CA GLY A 120 -11.90 -14.61 13.76
C GLY A 120 -10.72 -14.47 12.80
N GLU A 121 -10.13 -15.61 12.43
CA GLU A 121 -8.98 -15.69 11.51
C GLU A 121 -9.37 -15.95 10.05
N THR A 122 -10.66 -15.87 9.74
CA THR A 122 -11.22 -16.21 8.43
C THR A 122 -11.85 -15.00 7.76
N ILE A 123 -11.61 -14.89 6.46
CA ILE A 123 -12.25 -13.94 5.55
C ILE A 123 -13.31 -14.73 4.78
N ASN A 124 -14.59 -14.38 4.95
CA ASN A 124 -15.71 -14.98 4.23
C ASN A 124 -16.18 -14.03 3.12
N PHE A 125 -16.21 -14.49 1.86
CA PHE A 125 -16.55 -13.66 0.71
C PHE A 125 -18.06 -13.52 0.48
#